data_AF-E6V808-F1
#
_entry.id   AF-E6V808-F1
#
_cell.length_a   1.000
_cell.length_b   1.000
_cell.length_c   1.000
_cell.angle_alpha   90.00
_cell.angle_beta   90.00
_cell.angle_gamma   90.00
#
_symmetry.space_group_name_H-M   'P 1'
#
loop_
_entity.id
_entity.type
_entity.pdbx_description
1 polymer ?
#
loop_
_entity_poly.entity_id
_entity_poly.type
_entity_poly.pdbx_seq_one_letter_code
_entity_poly.pdbx_strand_id
1 'polypeptide(L)' 'MNHVPMQVQLGNGWACQIEVHCKQNGSCNGRAEVSCNGTRRCVLMALNIEGSDDVLENLMQRVRLYMAHAACPEDDGD' A
#
# COMPACT_ATOMS: atom_id res chain seq x y z
N MET A 1 18.51 -2.99 0.55
CA MET A 1 18.01 -3.66 1.78
C MET A 1 16.55 -3.99 1.56
N ASN A 2 16.08 -5.17 1.97
CA ASN A 2 14.66 -5.51 1.92
C ASN A 2 14.02 -5.07 3.23
N HIS A 3 12.99 -4.22 3.17
CA HIS A 3 12.25 -3.84 4.36
C HIS A 3 11.23 -4.93 4.70
N VAL A 4 11.01 -5.15 5.99
CA VAL A 4 9.92 -5.99 6.48
C VAL A 4 8.60 -5.38 6.02
N PRO A 5 7.65 -6.17 5.48
CA PRO A 5 6.36 -5.65 5.05
C PRO A 5 5.67 -4.95 6.22
N MET A 6 5.31 -3.69 6.02
CA MET A 6 4.61 -2.86 7.00
C MET A 6 3.11 -3.03 6.81
N GLN A 7 2.42 -3.46 7.86
CA GLN A 7 0.96 -3.47 7.87
C GLN A 7 0.43 -2.15 8.41
N VAL A 8 -0.53 -1.56 7.70
CA VAL A 8 -1.18 -0.31 8.04
C VAL A 8 -2.68 -0.55 8.04
N GLN A 9 -3.32 -0.35 9.20
CA GLN A 9 -4.78 -0.29 9.27
C GLN A 9 -5.22 1.10 8.86
N LEU A 10 -6.16 1.17 7.91
CA LEU A 10 -6.58 2.43 7.28
C LEU A 10 -8.01 2.85 7.68
N GLY A 11 -8.68 2.04 8.52
CA GLY A 11 -10.03 2.27 9.02
C GLY A 11 -11.12 1.76 8.06
N ASN A 12 -12.37 1.67 8.55
CA ASN A 12 -13.55 1.25 7.77
C ASN A 12 -13.34 -0.06 6.99
N GLY A 13 -12.75 -1.07 7.63
CA GLY A 13 -12.49 -2.36 6.98
C GLY A 13 -11.30 -2.41 6.02
N TRP A 14 -10.64 -1.27 5.77
CA TRP A 14 -9.43 -1.21 4.95
C TRP A 14 -8.17 -1.59 5.73
N ALA A 15 -7.37 -2.45 5.10
CA ALA A 15 -6.01 -2.77 5.49
C ALA A 15 -5.08 -2.58 4.29
N CYS A 16 -3.82 -2.24 4.55
CA CYS A 16 -2.80 -2.14 3.54
C CYS A 16 -1.50 -2.79 4.03
N GLN A 17 -0.84 -3.51 3.14
CA GLN A 17 0.51 -4.02 3.37
C GLN A 17 1.46 -3.36 2.36
N ILE A 18 2.51 -2.72 2.86
CA ILE A 18 3.52 -2.06 2.05
C ILE A 18 4.84 -2.80 2.18
N GLU A 19 5.47 -3.08 1.04
CA GLU A 19 6.79 -3.69 0.95
C GLU A 19 7.69 -2.81 0.08
N VAL A 20 8.92 -2.55 0.56
CA VAL A 20 9.90 -1.70 -0.13
C VAL A 20 11.22 -2.43 -0.29
N HIS A 21 11.73 -2.45 -1.52
CA HIS A 21 12.96 -3.08 -1.92
C HIS A 21 13.91 -2.05 -2.54
N CYS A 22 15.01 -1.77 -1.86
CA CYS A 22 16.03 -0.87 -2.36
C CYS A 22 17.23 -1.63 -2.93
N LYS A 23 17.58 -1.30 -4.18
CA LYS A 23 18.75 -1.76 -4.91
C LYS A 23 20.00 -1.00 -4.45
N GLN A 24 21.18 -1.53 -4.80
CA GLN A 24 22.47 -0.94 -4.42
C GLN A 24 22.76 0.42 -5.09
N ASN A 25 22.12 0.70 -6.22
CA ASN A 25 22.24 1.97 -6.93
C ASN A 25 21.41 3.11 -6.31
N GLY A 26 20.84 2.91 -5.13
CA GLY A 26 19.98 3.88 -4.45
C GLY A 26 18.53 3.92 -4.91
N SER A 27 18.18 3.18 -5.98
CA SER A 27 16.79 3.11 -6.44
C SER A 27 15.99 2.06 -5.68
N CYS A 28 14.75 2.39 -5.38
CA CYS A 28 13.83 1.61 -4.59
C CYS A 28 12.56 1.33 -5.40
N ASN A 29 12.04 0.13 -5.20
CA ASN A 29 10.74 -0.31 -5.68
C ASN A 29 9.85 -0.54 -4.47
N GLY A 30 8.57 -0.19 -4.60
CA GLY A 30 7.59 -0.44 -3.57
C GLY A 30 6.32 -1.05 -4.14
N ARG A 31 5.68 -1.85 -3.30
CA ARG A 31 4.40 -2.50 -3.56
C ARG A 31 3.49 -2.24 -2.36
N ALA A 32 2.27 -1.76 -2.62
CA ALA A 32 1.22 -1.68 -1.62
C ALA A 32 0.07 -2.60 -2.04
N GLU A 33 -0.31 -3.54 -1.17
CA GLU A 33 -1.51 -4.37 -1.31
C GLU A 33 -2.59 -3.83 -0.39
N VAL A 34 -3.66 -3.29 -0.98
CA VAL A 34 -4.81 -2.74 -0.27
C VAL A 34 -5.92 -3.76 -0.27
N SER A 35 -6.47 -4.08 0.90
CA SER A 35 -7.59 -5.00 1.08
C SER A 35 -8.75 -4.34 1.83
N CYS A 36 -10.00 -4.57 1.40
CA CYS A 36 -11.21 -4.23 2.18
C CYS A 36 -11.89 -5.53 2.66
N ASN A 37 -12.14 -5.63 3.97
CA ASN A 37 -12.72 -6.78 4.69
C ASN A 37 -12.09 -8.13 4.29
N GLY A 38 -10.79 -8.15 3.98
CA GLY A 38 -10.07 -9.35 3.53
C GLY A 38 -10.38 -9.83 2.10
N THR A 39 -11.38 -9.23 1.43
CA THR A 39 -11.95 -9.77 0.18
C THR A 39 -11.42 -9.06 -1.07
N ARG A 40 -11.48 -7.72 -1.12
CA ARG A 40 -11.11 -6.97 -2.33
C ARG A 40 -9.67 -6.49 -2.26
N ARG A 41 -8.78 -7.07 -3.07
CA ARG A 41 -7.35 -6.73 -3.10
C ARG A 41 -6.98 -5.92 -4.34
N CYS A 42 -6.32 -4.77 -4.14
CA CYS A 42 -5.69 -3.99 -5.21
C CYS A 42 -4.19 -3.86 -4.94
N VAL A 43 -3.37 -4.01 -5.98
CA VAL A 43 -1.92 -3.87 -5.88
C VAL A 43 -1.48 -2.58 -6.58
N LEU A 44 -0.85 -1.69 -5.81
CA LEU A 44 -0.27 -0.44 -6.28
C LEU A 44 1.26 -0.58 -6.28
N MET A 45 1.90 -0.07 -7.33
CA MET A 45 3.36 -0.15 -7.46
C MET A 45 3.98 1.24 -7.64
N ALA A 46 5.17 1.42 -7.08
CA ALA A 46 6.08 2.53 -7.34
C ALA A 46 7.45 1.92 -7.72
N LEU A 47 7.98 2.27 -8.89
CA LEU A 47 9.18 1.63 -9.44
C LEU A 47 10.27 2.66 -9.70
N ASN A 48 11.51 2.27 -9.41
CA ASN A 48 12.72 3.08 -9.66
C ASN A 48 12.67 4.49 -9.06
N ILE A 49 12.13 4.62 -7.85
CA ILE A 49 12.15 5.89 -7.10
C ILE A 49 13.47 5.98 -6.33
N GLU A 50 14.02 7.17 -6.17
CA GLU A 50 15.23 7.37 -5.37
C GLU A 50 14.87 7.40 -3.88
N GLY A 51 15.49 6.56 -3.05
CA GLY A 51 15.22 6.53 -1.60
C GLY A 51 13.95 5.77 -1.17
N SER A 52 13.95 5.27 0.07
CA SER A 52 12.83 4.48 0.62
C SER A 52 11.64 5.31 1.06
N ASP A 53 11.90 6.50 1.61
CA ASP A 53 10.86 7.35 2.20
C ASP A 53 9.97 7.95 1.11
N ASP A 54 10.56 8.34 -0.01
CA ASP A 54 9.87 8.82 -1.22
C ASP A 54 8.94 7.75 -1.80
N VAL A 55 9.37 6.48 -1.82
CA VAL A 55 8.54 5.34 -2.25
C VAL A 55 7.35 5.17 -1.31
N LEU A 56 7.60 5.20 -0.01
CA LEU A 56 6.58 4.97 1.01
C LEU A 56 5.52 6.07 0.96
N GLU A 57 5.93 7.32 0.88
CA GLU A 57 5.03 8.47 0.74
C GLU A 57 4.19 8.35 -0.54
N ASN A 58 4.81 8.00 -1.67
CA ASN A 58 4.11 7.84 -2.94
C ASN A 58 3.03 6.75 -2.87
N LEU A 59 3.38 5.59 -2.30
CA LEU A 59 2.43 4.49 -2.12
C LEU A 59 1.29 4.90 -1.18
N MET A 60 1.60 5.52 -0.04
CA MET A 60 0.59 5.98 0.92
C MET A 60 -0.38 6.99 0.29
N GLN A 61 0.11 7.91 -0.54
CA GLN A 61 -0.74 8.85 -1.27
C GLN A 61 -1.68 8.12 -2.25
N ARG A 62 -1.17 7.15 -3.01
CA ARG A 62 -1.98 6.34 -3.94
C ARG A 62 -3.02 5.50 -3.21
N VAL A 63 -2.68 4.93 -2.06
CA VAL A 63 -3.60 4.18 -1.20
C VAL A 63 -4.75 5.08 -0.74
N ARG A 64 -4.45 6.29 -0.26
CA ARG A 64 -5.47 7.26 0.15
C ARG A 64 -6.39 7.66 -1.00
N LEU A 65 -5.84 7.91 -2.19
CA LEU A 65 -6.63 8.21 -3.39
C LEU A 65 -7.51 7.03 -3.80
N TYR A 66 -6.98 5.81 -3.74
CA TYR A 66 -7.76 4.60 -4.02
C TYR A 66 -8.94 4.47 -3.07
N MET A 67 -8.73 4.63 -1.76
CA MET A 67 -9.80 4.59 -0.77
C MET A 67 -10.83 5.72 -0.93
N ALA A 68 -10.42 6.91 -1.36
CA ALA A 68 -11.34 8.01 -1.58
C ALA A 68 -12.29 7.74 -2.77
N HIS A 69 -11.86 6.95 -3.74
CA HIS A 69 -12.65 6.58 -4.91
C HIS A 69 -13.36 5.22 -4.79
N ALA A 70 -12.82 4.32 -3.97
CA ALA A 70 -13.38 3.00 -3.73
C ALA A 70 -14.16 3.00 -2.42
N ALA A 71 -15.45 2.69 -2.48
CA ALA A 71 -16.20 2.33 -1.27
C ALA A 71 -15.71 0.96 -0.76
N CYS A 72 -15.36 0.87 0.52
CA CYS A 72 -15.34 -0.42 1.19
C CYS A 72 -16.78 -0.74 1.53
N PRO A 73 -17.39 -1.79 0.95
CA PRO A 73 -18.69 -2.23 1.41
C PRO A 73 -18.63 -2.45 2.91
N GLU A 74 -19.64 -1.96 3.61
CA GLU A 74 -19.85 -2.35 5.00
C GLU A 74 -20.02 -3.87 5.01
N ASP A 75 -19.46 -4.53 6.02
CA ASP A 75 -19.77 -5.93 6.25
C ASP A 75 -21.26 -5.95 6.60
N ASP A 76 -22.12 -6.25 5.61
CA ASP A 76 -23.53 -6.55 5.83
C ASP A 76 -23.55 -7.85 6.65
N GLY A 77 -23.34 -7.71 7.96
CA GLY A 77 -23.40 -8.80 8.92
C GLY A 77 -24.81 -9.38 8.90
N ASP A 78 -24.92 -10.61 8.38
CA ASP A 78 -26.10 -11.48 8.47
C ASP A 78 -26.32 -11.96 9.92
#